data_AF-A0AAN7TV38-F1
#
_entry.id   AF-A0AAN7TV38-F1
#
_cell.length_a   1.000
_cell.length_b   1.000
_cell.length_c   1.000
_cell.angle_alpha   90.00
_cell.angle_beta   90.00
_cell.angle_gamma   90.00
#
_symmetry.space_group_name_H-M   'P 1'
#
loop_
_entity.id
_entity.type
_entity.pdbx_description
1 polymer ?
#
loop_
_entity_poly.entity_id
_entity_poly.type
_entity_poly.pdbx_seq_one_letter_code
_entity_poly.pdbx_strand_id
1 'polypeptide(L)'
;MTKTEDIPIVFIEKKNIQEKILDIDVDKKHKERIARTYEFIVKADKTCKEHLVLQEILDQCFFKQKQSYMKNCRPIVMEYLDKIAKIDEGDF
;
A
#
# COMPACT_ATOMS: atom_id res chain seq x y z
N MET A 1 31.01 -32.76 7.86
CA MET A 1 31.19 -31.30 7.99
C MET A 1 30.69 -30.66 6.70
N THR A 2 29.46 -30.16 6.72
CA THR A 2 28.77 -29.57 5.57
C THR A 2 29.36 -28.21 5.26
N LYS A 3 29.94 -28.08 4.07
CA LYS A 3 30.41 -26.81 3.52
C LYS A 3 29.19 -25.95 3.23
N THR A 4 29.01 -24.89 3.99
CA THR A 4 28.01 -23.86 3.74
C THR A 4 28.40 -23.14 2.45
N GLU A 5 27.62 -23.37 1.41
CA GLU A 5 27.74 -22.77 0.09
C GLU A 5 27.68 -21.24 0.20
N ASP A 6 28.61 -20.56 -0.47
CA ASP A 6 28.70 -19.11 -0.59
C ASP A 6 27.45 -18.54 -1.28
N ILE A 7 26.44 -18.16 -0.50
CA ILE A 7 25.31 -17.37 -0.99
C ILE A 7 25.79 -15.91 -1.11
N PRO A 8 25.81 -15.31 -2.31
CA PRO A 8 26.23 -13.93 -2.46
C PRO A 8 25.18 -13.00 -1.84
N ILE A 9 25.59 -12.26 -0.81
CA ILE A 9 24.75 -11.23 -0.19
C ILE A 9 24.79 -9.98 -1.07
N VAL A 10 23.70 -9.73 -1.80
CA VAL A 10 23.53 -8.52 -2.60
C VAL A 10 22.97 -7.41 -1.72
N PHE A 11 23.80 -6.43 -1.39
CA PHE A 11 23.35 -5.21 -0.71
C PHE A 11 22.73 -4.26 -1.74
N ILE A 12 21.40 -4.14 -1.72
CA ILE A 12 20.70 -3.10 -2.48
C ILE A 12 20.84 -1.80 -1.68
N GLU A 13 21.76 -0.92 -2.09
CA GLU A 13 21.85 0.43 -1.55
C GLU A 13 20.54 1.17 -1.80
N LYS A 14 19.75 1.38 -0.74
CA LYS A 14 18.56 2.24 -0.76
C LYS A 14 18.97 3.71 -0.85
N LYS A 15 19.51 4.18 -1.99
CA LYS A 15 19.64 5.62 -2.25
C LYS A 15 19.36 5.97 -3.72
N ASN A 16 18.30 6.76 -3.89
CA ASN A 16 17.91 7.54 -5.08
C ASN A 16 17.27 6.81 -6.27
N ILE A 17 16.00 6.41 -6.09
CA ILE A 17 15.03 6.33 -7.21
C ILE A 17 14.40 7.73 -7.44
N GLN A 18 15.17 8.81 -7.32
CA GLN A 18 14.69 10.16 -7.57
C GLN A 18 15.79 10.92 -8.30
N GLU A 19 15.60 11.10 -9.62
CA GLU A 19 16.03 12.27 -10.43
C GLU A 19 15.93 11.97 -11.94
N LYS A 20 16.11 10.71 -12.37
CA LYS A 20 16.21 10.38 -13.81
C LYS A 20 14.89 10.28 -14.60
N ILE A 21 13.73 10.40 -13.97
CA ILE A 21 12.45 10.38 -14.71
C ILE A 21 12.23 11.70 -15.48
N LEU A 22 12.90 12.78 -15.07
CA LEU A 22 12.79 14.10 -15.72
C LEU A 22 13.57 14.22 -17.05
N ASP A 23 14.59 13.38 -17.26
CA ASP A 23 15.49 13.42 -18.43
C ASP A 23 15.11 12.45 -19.56
N ILE A 24 13.91 11.86 -19.53
CA ILE A 24 13.43 11.07 -20.65
C ILE A 24 12.85 12.05 -21.69
N ASP A 25 13.48 12.13 -22.86
CA ASP A 25 13.01 12.92 -24.01
C ASP A 25 11.79 12.23 -24.63
N VAL A 26 10.62 12.51 -24.06
CA VAL A 26 9.33 12.01 -24.55
C VAL A 26 8.37 13.16 -24.71
N ASP A 27 7.61 13.12 -25.81
CA ASP A 27 6.54 14.07 -26.14
C ASP A 27 5.73 14.45 -24.89
N LYS A 28 5.33 15.72 -24.80
CA LYS A 28 4.56 16.27 -23.66
C LYS A 28 3.38 15.36 -23.24
N LYS A 29 2.69 14.77 -24.22
CA LYS A 29 1.58 13.82 -24.04
C LYS A 29 1.99 12.52 -23.32
N HIS A 30 3.20 12.05 -23.54
CA HIS A 30 3.74 10.86 -22.89
C HIS A 30 4.20 11.15 -21.46
N LYS A 31 4.84 12.30 -21.20
CA LYS A 31 5.17 12.75 -19.83
C LYS A 31 3.91 12.90 -18.97
N GLU A 32 2.86 13.53 -19.52
CA GLU A 32 1.56 13.64 -18.84
C GLU A 32 0.87 12.29 -18.60
N ARG A 33 1.09 11.31 -19.48
CA ARG A 33 0.57 9.94 -19.30
C ARG A 33 1.32 9.23 -18.17
N ILE A 34 2.66 9.30 -18.15
CA ILE A 34 3.49 8.71 -17.08
C ILE A 34 3.13 9.33 -15.73
N ALA A 35 3.00 10.66 -15.65
CA ALA A 35 2.64 11.34 -14.42
C ALA A 35 1.27 10.89 -13.89
N ARG A 36 0.25 10.81 -14.75
CA ARG A 36 -1.08 10.28 -14.38
C ARG A 36 -1.03 8.84 -13.89
N THR A 37 -0.29 7.99 -14.58
CA THR A 37 -0.12 6.59 -14.15
C THR A 37 0.59 6.51 -12.80
N TYR A 38 1.61 7.35 -12.57
CA TYR A 38 2.31 7.40 -11.30
C TYR A 38 1.39 7.87 -10.16
N GLU A 39 0.64 8.95 -10.35
CA GLU A 39 -0.35 9.44 -9.38
C GLU A 39 -1.39 8.38 -9.03
N PHE A 40 -1.88 7.64 -10.03
CA PHE A 40 -2.79 6.52 -9.83
C PHE A 40 -2.15 5.41 -8.98
N ILE A 41 -0.92 5.00 -9.29
CA ILE A 41 -0.21 3.96 -8.52
C ILE A 41 0.00 4.42 -7.06
N VAL A 42 0.40 5.67 -6.85
CA VAL A 42 0.62 6.21 -5.50
C VAL A 42 -0.69 6.24 -4.70
N LYS A 43 -1.81 6.65 -5.32
CA LYS A 43 -3.12 6.60 -4.68
C LYS A 43 -3.55 5.18 -4.37
N ALA A 44 -3.41 4.25 -5.30
CA ALA A 44 -3.74 2.85 -5.10
C ALA A 44 -2.91 2.22 -3.97
N ASP A 45 -1.60 2.48 -3.92
CA ASP A 45 -0.71 2.01 -2.84
C ASP A 45 -1.13 2.58 -1.48
N LYS A 46 -1.50 3.86 -1.43
CA LYS A 46 -2.03 4.49 -0.21
C LYS A 46 -3.32 3.82 0.25
N THR A 47 -4.29 3.62 -0.65
CA THR A 47 -5.57 2.97 -0.35
C THR A 47 -5.37 1.53 0.15
N CYS A 48 -4.50 0.76 -0.48
CA CYS A 48 -4.13 -0.59 -0.04
C CYS A 48 -3.50 -0.59 1.36
N LYS A 49 -2.58 0.34 1.64
CA LYS A 49 -1.95 0.46 2.97
C LYS A 49 -2.94 0.85 4.05
N GLU A 50 -3.83 1.80 3.77
CA GLU A 50 -4.88 2.20 4.71
C GLU A 50 -5.82 1.03 5.03
N HIS A 51 -6.18 0.23 4.03
CA HIS A 51 -6.96 -0.99 4.24
C HIS A 51 -6.23 -1.97 5.16
N LEU A 52 -4.95 -2.27 4.90
CA LEU A 52 -4.17 -3.21 5.73
C LEU A 52 -4.10 -2.74 7.19
N VAL A 53 -3.88 -1.45 7.41
CA VAL A 53 -3.83 -0.87 8.76
C VAL A 53 -5.19 -0.98 9.46
N LEU A 54 -6.29 -0.68 8.77
CA LEU A 54 -7.63 -0.80 9.35
C LEU A 54 -7.97 -2.26 9.70
N GLN A 55 -7.55 -3.21 8.86
CA GLN A 55 -7.70 -4.63 9.14
C GLN A 55 -6.94 -5.04 10.42
N GLU A 56 -5.68 -4.64 10.57
CA GLU A 56 -4.90 -4.91 11.79
C GLU A 56 -5.54 -4.30 13.04
N ILE A 57 -6.05 -3.07 12.94
CA ILE A 57 -6.75 -2.40 14.05
C ILE A 57 -8.02 -3.18 14.42
N LEU A 58 -8.78 -3.66 13.44
CA LEU A 58 -9.98 -4.45 13.67
C LEU A 58 -9.66 -5.78 14.35
N ASP A 59 -8.61 -6.48 13.91
CA ASP A 59 -8.15 -7.72 14.53
C ASP A 59 -7.74 -7.50 16.00
N GLN A 60 -6.98 -6.42 16.27
CA GLN A 60 -6.64 -6.05 17.64
C GLN A 60 -7.85 -5.68 18.48
N CYS A 61 -8.82 -4.97 17.89
CA CYS A 61 -10.04 -4.56 18.56
C CYS A 61 -10.92 -5.77 18.88
N PHE A 62 -11.02 -6.74 17.96
CA PHE A 62 -11.69 -8.02 18.18
C PHE A 62 -11.03 -8.80 19.31
N PHE A 63 -9.71 -8.91 19.30
CA PHE A 63 -8.97 -9.64 20.32
C PHE A 63 -9.14 -9.03 21.72
N LYS A 64 -9.10 -7.69 21.84
CA LYS A 64 -9.25 -6.97 23.12
C LYS A 64 -10.69 -6.96 23.63
N GLN A 65 -11.66 -6.71 22.77
CA GLN A 65 -13.06 -6.46 23.17
C GLN A 65 -13.91 -7.72 23.18
N LYS A 66 -13.53 -8.76 22.43
CA LYS A 66 -14.23 -10.05 22.31
C LYS A 66 -15.74 -9.85 22.07
N GLN A 67 -16.56 -10.12 23.09
CA GLN A 67 -18.02 -9.99 23.02
C GLN A 67 -18.51 -8.54 22.82
N SER A 68 -17.71 -7.54 23.20
CA SER A 68 -18.06 -6.12 23.03
C SER A 68 -17.54 -5.52 21.71
N TYR A 69 -16.98 -6.33 20.81
CA TYR A 69 -16.39 -5.90 19.55
C TYR A 69 -17.34 -5.00 18.74
N MET A 70 -18.55 -5.48 18.46
CA MET A 70 -19.53 -4.71 17.67
C MET A 70 -20.04 -3.44 18.36
N LYS A 71 -19.85 -3.31 19.67
CA LYS A 71 -20.25 -2.10 20.41
C LYS A 71 -19.14 -1.05 20.40
N ASN A 72 -17.90 -1.49 20.59
CA ASN A 72 -16.75 -0.61 20.82
C ASN A 72 -15.94 -0.35 19.54
N CYS A 73 -15.93 -1.28 18.59
CA CYS A 73 -15.15 -1.21 17.35
C CYS A 73 -16.01 -0.81 16.14
N ARG A 74 -17.33 -0.57 16.33
CA ARG A 74 -18.28 -0.23 15.27
C ARG A 74 -17.79 0.89 14.34
N PRO A 75 -17.26 2.02 14.83
CA PRO A 75 -16.83 3.11 13.94
C PRO A 75 -15.74 2.64 12.96
N ILE A 76 -14.79 1.86 13.44
CA ILE A 76 -13.66 1.34 12.65
C ILE A 76 -14.16 0.31 11.63
N VAL A 77 -15.13 -0.52 12.02
CA VAL A 77 -15.76 -1.50 11.10
C VAL A 77 -16.48 -0.78 9.97
N MET A 78 -17.22 0.29 10.26
CA MET A 78 -17.92 1.05 9.23
C MET A 78 -16.94 1.75 8.29
N GLU A 79 -15.84 2.30 8.81
CA GLU A 79 -14.79 2.93 7.99
C GLU A 79 -14.09 1.91 7.07
N TYR A 80 -13.81 0.71 7.60
CA TYR A 80 -13.26 -0.40 6.81
C TYR A 80 -14.20 -0.84 5.69
N LEU A 81 -15.49 -1.00 5.98
CA LEU A 81 -16.50 -1.40 4.99
C LEU A 81 -16.68 -0.34 3.90
N ASP A 82 -16.68 0.96 4.26
CA ASP A 82 -16.76 2.05 3.30
C ASP A 82 -15.56 2.07 2.34
N LYS A 83 -14.35 1.77 2.86
CA LYS A 83 -13.15 1.67 2.02
C LYS A 83 -13.16 0.44 1.12
N ILE A 84 -13.64 -0.71 1.59
CA ILE A 84 -13.79 -1.90 0.73
C ILE A 84 -14.77 -1.64 -0.40
N ALA A 85 -15.92 -1.00 -0.12
CA ALA A 85 -16.90 -0.68 -1.14
C ALA A 85 -16.30 0.18 -2.27
N LYS A 86 -15.47 1.17 -1.92
CA LYS A 86 -14.77 2.02 -2.90
C LYS A 86 -13.72 1.27 -3.72
N ILE A 87 -13.05 0.29 -3.11
CA ILE A 87 -12.07 -0.57 -3.79
C ILE A 87 -12.76 -1.49 -4.80
N ASP A 88 -13.89 -2.11 -4.43
CA ASP A 88 -14.67 -3.00 -5.30
C ASP A 88 -15.30 -2.25 -6.48
N GLU A 89 -15.66 -0.97 -6.30
CA GLU A 89 -16.15 -0.10 -7.38
C GLU A 89 -15.03 0.37 -8.34
N GLY A 90 -13.76 0.05 -8.04
CA GLY A 90 -12.61 0.44 -8.85
C GLY A 90 -12.24 1.92 -8.76
N ASP A 91 -12.76 2.63 -7.75
CA ASP A 91 -12.51 4.05 -7.51
C ASP A 91 -11.19 4.22 -6.72
N PHE A 92 -10.08 4.30 -7.46
CA PHE A 92 -8.72 4.55 -6.94
C PHE A 92 -8.18 5.93 -7.35
#